data_AF-A0A382FCL9-F1
#
_entry.id   AF-A0A382FCL9-F1
#
_cell.length_a   1.000
_cell.length_b   1.000
_cell.length_c   1.000
_cell.angle_alpha   90.00
_cell.angle_beta   90.00
_cell.angle_gamma   90.00
#
_symmetry.space_group_name_H-M   'P 1'
#
loop_
_entity.id
_entity.type
_entity.pdbx_description
1 polymer ?
#
loop_
_entity_poly.entity_id
_entity_poly.type
_entity_poly.pdbx_seq_one_letter_code
_entity_poly.pdbx_strand_id
1 'polypeptide(L)'
;ENIPEELKKKYLTAFDVSHEHVIAAAGRRQKWIDQSQSVNLFLGTPDMKTLSHMYRAAWRQGLKTTYYLRTLSASNIEKATVDLKKDKGSSGPVSEDPTPKKENTEAEVEACSIQAMLNGEECEACQ
;
A
#
# COMPACT_ATOMS: atom_id res chain seq x y z
N GLU A 1 -8.61 1.79 26.45
CA GLU A 1 -7.48 2.67 26.80
C GLU A 1 -6.77 3.08 25.53
N ASN A 2 -6.50 4.37 25.34
CA ASN A 2 -5.82 4.86 24.14
C ASN A 2 -4.31 4.87 24.33
N ILE A 3 -3.57 4.40 23.33
CA ILE A 3 -2.11 4.42 23.31
C ILE A 3 -1.63 5.88 23.38
N PRO A 4 -0.70 6.23 24.29
CA PRO A 4 -0.07 7.55 24.35
C PRO A 4 0.53 8.02 23.02
N GLU A 5 0.36 9.30 22.69
CA GLU A 5 0.85 9.89 21.43
C GLU A 5 2.37 9.77 21.25
N GLU A 6 3.14 9.90 22.33
CA GLU A 6 4.60 9.74 22.29
C GLU A 6 5.01 8.31 21.87
N LEU A 7 4.22 7.30 22.25
CA LEU A 7 4.46 5.93 21.79
C LEU A 7 4.12 5.78 20.30
N LYS A 8 3.03 6.38 19.83
CA LYS A 8 2.69 6.34 18.40
C LYS A 8 3.77 6.96 17.53
N LYS A 9 4.31 8.12 17.93
CA LYS A 9 5.43 8.78 17.22
C LYS A 9 6.71 7.95 17.23
N LYS A 10 6.98 7.22 18.33
CA LYS A 10 8.17 6.37 18.44
C LYS A 10 8.09 5.13 17.55
N TYR A 11 6.88 4.61 17.32
CA TYR A 11 6.65 3.37 16.57
C TYR A 11 6.01 3.62 15.19
N LEU A 12 6.35 4.74 14.55
CA LEU A 12 5.95 5.02 13.17
C LEU A 12 6.49 3.95 12.21
N THR A 13 5.67 3.55 11.24
CA THR A 13 6.09 2.61 10.20
C THR A 13 6.84 3.32 9.07
N ALA A 14 7.50 2.55 8.20
CA ALA A 14 8.22 3.11 7.06
C ALA A 14 7.33 3.91 6.08
N PHE A 15 6.02 3.65 6.06
CA PHE A 15 5.06 4.38 5.23
C PHE A 15 4.53 5.65 5.89
N ASP A 16 4.61 5.75 7.22
CA ASP A 16 4.19 6.93 7.98
C ASP A 16 5.29 8.00 8.04
N VAL A 17 6.55 7.60 7.80
CA VAL A 17 7.69 8.53 7.76
C VAL A 17 7.79 9.18 6.39
N SER A 18 7.79 10.51 6.36
CA SER A 18 7.99 11.27 5.11
C SER A 18 9.32 10.92 4.43
N HIS A 19 9.28 10.73 3.11
CA HIS A 19 10.44 10.42 2.28
C HIS A 19 11.57 11.46 2.40
N GLU A 20 11.23 12.72 2.72
CA GLU A 20 12.21 13.80 2.90
C GLU A 20 13.16 13.52 4.07
N HIS A 21 12.65 12.96 5.17
CA HIS A 21 13.49 12.60 6.32
C HIS A 21 14.46 11.49 5.97
N VAL A 22 14.00 10.47 5.24
CA VAL A 22 14.84 9.36 4.78
C VAL A 22 15.94 9.86 3.85
N ILE A 23 15.59 10.71 2.88
CA ILE A 23 16.52 11.31 1.93
C ILE A 23 17.53 12.21 2.63
N ALA A 24 17.10 13.09 3.54
CA ALA A 24 17.97 13.99 4.28
C ALA A 24 18.97 13.21 5.16
N ALA A 25 18.49 12.20 5.88
CA ALA A 25 19.35 11.30 6.66
C ALA A 25 20.35 10.56 5.76
N ALA A 26 19.89 10.11 4.58
CA ALA A 26 20.72 9.37 3.64
C ALA A 26 21.80 10.23 2.99
N GLY A 27 21.49 11.46 2.59
CA GLY A 27 22.50 12.39 2.08
C GLY A 27 23.51 12.84 3.14
N ARG A 28 23.08 13.01 4.40
CA ARG A 28 24.00 13.35 5.49
C ARG A 28 25.05 12.27 5.70
N ARG A 29 24.65 10.99 5.73
CA ARG A 29 25.58 9.86 5.89
C ARG A 29 26.39 9.56 4.62
N GLN A 30 25.87 9.88 3.43
CA GLN A 30 26.55 9.68 2.15
C GLN A 30 27.93 10.37 2.08
N LYS A 31 28.11 11.46 2.82
CA LYS A 31 29.40 12.18 2.94
C LYS A 31 30.55 11.33 3.49
N TRP A 32 30.22 10.30 4.26
CA TRP A 32 31.18 9.41 4.92
C TRP A 32 31.21 8.01 4.28
N ILE A 33 30.45 7.80 3.20
CA ILE A 33 30.39 6.54 2.46
C ILE A 33 31.17 6.72 1.16
N ASP A 34 32.23 5.94 1.02
CA ASP A 34 33.15 5.93 -0.12
C ASP A 34 32.44 5.57 -1.43
N GLN A 35 31.65 4.49 -1.42
CA GLN A 35 30.86 4.00 -2.54
C GLN A 35 29.44 4.53 -2.42
N SER A 36 28.43 3.66 -2.28
CA SER A 36 27.02 4.03 -2.18
C SER A 36 26.30 3.21 -1.11
N GLN A 37 24.99 3.35 -1.05
CA GLN A 37 24.12 2.71 -0.07
C GLN A 37 22.76 2.38 -0.68
N SER A 38 22.22 1.24 -0.29
CA SER A 38 20.91 0.76 -0.72
C SER A 38 19.80 1.49 0.03
N VAL A 39 19.37 2.64 -0.50
CA VAL A 39 18.28 3.43 0.09
C VAL A 39 16.95 3.02 -0.54
N ASN A 40 16.14 2.29 0.23
CA ASN A 40 14.75 2.01 -0.13
C ASN A 40 13.87 3.24 0.12
N LEU A 41 12.96 3.52 -0.79
CA LEU A 41 11.98 4.59 -0.71
C LEU A 41 10.58 3.99 -0.57
N PHE A 42 9.75 4.66 0.23
CA PHE A 42 8.40 4.20 0.58
C PHE A 42 7.40 5.30 0.22
N LEU A 43 6.32 4.91 -0.45
CA LEU A 43 5.19 5.79 -0.74
C LEU A 43 3.90 5.09 -0.35
N GLY A 44 3.12 5.68 0.55
CA GLY A 44 1.81 5.13 0.91
C GLY A 44 0.85 5.15 -0.28
N THR A 45 0.72 6.29 -0.95
CA THR A 45 -0.10 6.44 -2.15
C THR A 45 0.80 6.60 -3.38
N PRO A 46 0.68 5.74 -4.40
CA PRO A 46 1.44 5.90 -5.64
C PRO A 46 0.89 7.09 -6.44
N ASP A 47 1.62 8.20 -6.40
CA ASP A 47 1.36 9.39 -7.22
C ASP A 47 2.63 9.78 -8.01
N MET A 48 2.46 10.01 -9.31
CA MET A 48 3.56 10.33 -10.23
C MET A 48 4.23 11.67 -9.88
N LYS A 49 3.43 12.66 -9.46
CA LYS A 49 3.97 13.98 -9.09
C LYS A 49 4.84 13.87 -7.83
N THR A 50 4.36 13.16 -6.82
CA THR A 50 5.10 12.88 -5.59
C THR A 50 6.37 12.08 -5.86
N LEU A 51 6.30 11.07 -6.72
CA LEU A 51 7.46 10.28 -7.15
C LEU A 51 8.54 11.15 -7.80
N SER A 52 8.14 12.05 -8.71
CA SER A 52 9.04 12.98 -9.39
C SER A 52 9.74 13.91 -8.40
N HIS A 53 9.00 14.48 -7.44
CA HIS A 53 9.56 15.35 -6.40
C HIS A 53 10.52 14.60 -5.49
N MET A 54 10.19 13.38 -5.09
CA MET A 54 11.04 12.54 -4.25
C MET A 54 12.40 12.25 -4.91
N TYR A 55 12.43 11.84 -6.18
CA TYR A 55 13.69 11.59 -6.87
C TYR A 55 14.50 12.87 -7.12
N ARG A 56 13.84 13.98 -7.43
CA ARG A 56 14.52 15.29 -7.55
C ARG A 56 15.13 15.73 -6.22
N ALA A 57 14.44 15.48 -5.10
CA ALA A 57 14.98 15.74 -3.76
C ALA A 57 16.20 14.85 -3.48
N ALA A 58 16.14 13.55 -3.82
CA ALA A 58 17.28 12.65 -3.66
C ALA A 58 18.51 13.13 -4.44
N TRP A 59 18.33 13.54 -5.70
CA TRP A 59 19.40 14.09 -6.54
C TRP A 59 20.00 15.38 -5.95
N ARG A 60 19.15 16.35 -5.56
CA ARG A 60 19.62 17.61 -4.94
C ARG A 60 20.38 17.39 -3.64
N GLN A 61 20.04 16.34 -2.90
CA GLN A 61 20.65 16.00 -1.63
C GLN A 61 22.00 15.26 -1.79
N GLY A 62 22.41 14.95 -3.03
CA GLY A 62 23.70 14.32 -3.33
C GLY A 62 23.72 12.80 -3.14
N LEU A 63 22.57 12.14 -3.20
CA LEU A 63 22.50 10.68 -3.16
C LEU A 63 23.05 10.07 -4.44
N LYS A 64 23.90 9.05 -4.28
CA LYS A 64 24.49 8.31 -5.40
C LYS A 64 23.53 7.24 -5.96
N THR A 65 22.77 6.56 -5.09
CA THR A 65 21.81 5.52 -5.50
C THR A 65 20.53 5.54 -4.69
N THR A 66 19.44 5.16 -5.35
CA THR A 66 18.18 4.68 -4.74
C THR A 66 17.99 3.22 -5.10
N TYR A 67 17.34 2.43 -4.25
CA TYR A 67 17.19 0.98 -4.47
C TYR A 67 15.76 0.60 -4.86
N TYR A 68 14.94 0.09 -3.94
CA TYR A 68 13.54 -0.22 -4.24
C TYR A 68 12.61 0.96 -3.94
N LEU A 69 11.61 1.12 -4.80
CA LEU A 69 10.38 1.82 -4.46
C LEU A 69 9.36 0.81 -3.91
N ARG A 70 8.86 1.05 -2.70
CA ARG A 70 7.79 0.28 -2.08
C ARG A 70 6.54 1.14 -2.03
N THR A 71 5.47 0.68 -2.66
CA THR A 71 4.15 1.33 -2.62
C THR A 71 3.16 0.45 -1.89
N LEU A 72 2.25 1.02 -1.10
CA LEU A 72 1.08 0.27 -0.67
C LEU A 72 0.11 0.19 -1.86
N SER A 73 -0.41 -1.01 -2.13
CA SER A 73 -1.56 -1.14 -3.00
C SER A 73 -2.78 -0.59 -2.28
N ALA A 74 -3.69 0.11 -2.98
CA ALA A 74 -4.93 0.60 -2.39
C ALA A 74 -5.76 -0.54 -1.77
N SER A 75 -5.62 -1.75 -2.31
CA SER A 75 -6.22 -2.98 -1.80
C SER A 75 -5.27 -3.66 -0.81
N ASN A 76 -5.15 -3.14 0.41
CA ASN A 76 -4.53 -3.93 1.48
C ASN A 76 -5.50 -5.06 1.86
N ILE A 77 -5.07 -6.29 1.64
CA ILE A 77 -5.73 -7.50 2.14
C ILE A 77 -5.82 -7.36 3.66
N GLU A 78 -7.03 -7.25 4.21
CA GLU A 78 -7.25 -7.49 5.63
C GLU A 78 -6.61 -8.84 5.94
N LYS A 79 -5.58 -8.82 6.78
CA LYS A 79 -4.92 -10.06 7.19
C LYS A 79 -5.99 -10.92 7.85
N ALA A 80 -6.27 -12.07 7.26
CA ALA A 80 -7.17 -13.08 7.79
C ALA A 80 -6.54 -13.73 9.03
N THR A 81 -6.31 -12.95 10.08
CA THR A 81 -6.15 -13.49 11.42
C THR A 81 -7.55 -13.70 11.96
N VAL A 82 -7.86 -14.98 12.12
CA VAL A 82 -9.07 -15.56 12.68
C VAL A 82 -9.54 -14.79 13.91
N ASP A 83 -10.85 -14.48 13.93
CA ASP A 83 -11.64 -13.85 15.00
C ASP A 83 -11.32 -12.40 15.42
N LEU A 84 -11.53 -11.45 14.52
CA LEU A 84 -11.80 -10.06 14.90
C LEU A 84 -13.31 -9.88 15.10
N LYS A 85 -13.74 -9.85 16.36
CA LYS A 85 -15.04 -9.29 16.75
C LYS A 85 -15.13 -7.88 16.17
N LYS A 86 -16.09 -7.67 15.26
CA LYS A 86 -16.47 -6.35 14.74
C LYS A 86 -16.79 -5.42 15.90
N ASP A 87 -15.84 -4.56 16.27
CA ASP A 87 -16.12 -3.38 17.06
C ASP A 87 -16.08 -2.16 16.14
N LYS A 88 -17.25 -1.55 15.97
CA LYS A 88 -17.45 -0.34 15.18
C LYS A 88 -17.02 0.85 16.04
N GLY A 89 -15.90 1.49 15.72
CA GLY A 89 -15.56 2.75 16.38
C GLY A 89 -14.36 3.51 15.81
N SER A 90 -14.66 4.51 14.97
CA SER A 90 -13.93 5.81 14.82
C SER A 90 -12.50 5.76 14.26
N SER A 91 -12.07 6.42 13.17
CA SER A 91 -12.49 7.61 12.39
C SER A 91 -11.34 7.88 11.37
N GLY A 92 -11.43 7.96 10.04
CA GLY A 92 -12.18 8.82 9.09
C GLY A 92 -11.17 9.69 8.27
N PRO A 93 -11.45 10.29 7.08
CA PRO A 93 -12.51 10.06 6.11
C PRO A 93 -11.98 9.69 4.69
N VAL A 94 -12.61 8.74 4.00
CA VAL A 94 -12.70 8.81 2.54
C VAL A 94 -14.16 8.56 2.20
N SER A 95 -14.78 9.53 1.55
CA SER A 95 -16.14 9.48 1.03
C SER A 95 -16.25 8.34 0.02
N GLU A 96 -16.91 7.26 0.41
CA GLU A 96 -17.43 6.25 -0.50
C GLU A 96 -18.95 6.35 -0.48
N ASP A 97 -19.52 6.90 -1.57
CA ASP A 97 -20.89 6.60 -1.96
C ASP A 97 -21.03 5.08 -2.05
N PRO A 98 -22.03 4.46 -1.39
CA PRO A 98 -22.20 3.02 -1.46
C PRO A 98 -22.81 2.67 -2.82
N THR A 99 -21.98 2.16 -3.74
CA THR A 99 -22.52 1.42 -4.88
C THR A 99 -23.18 0.15 -4.36
N PRO A 100 -24.44 -0.14 -4.73
CA PRO A 100 -25.11 -1.35 -4.29
C PRO A 100 -24.37 -2.55 -4.89
N LYS A 101 -24.10 -3.58 -4.05
CA LYS A 101 -23.64 -4.89 -4.53
C LYS A 101 -24.63 -5.37 -5.59
N LYS A 102 -24.15 -5.59 -6.82
CA LYS A 102 -24.95 -6.28 -7.84
C LYS A 102 -25.21 -7.70 -7.33
N GLU A 103 -26.46 -7.99 -7.02
CA GLU A 103 -26.95 -9.35 -6.87
C GLU A 103 -27.08 -9.92 -8.28
N ASN A 104 -26.16 -10.80 -8.66
CA ASN A 104 -26.24 -11.50 -9.93
C ASN A 104 -27.35 -12.55 -9.84
N THR A 105 -28.08 -12.73 -10.94
CA THR A 105 -29.20 -13.68 -11.01
C THR A 105 -28.70 -15.12 -10.99
N GLU A 106 -29.54 -16.07 -10.55
CA GLU A 106 -29.16 -17.50 -10.43
C GLU A 106 -28.57 -18.07 -11.73
N ALA A 107 -29.10 -17.63 -12.88
CA ALA A 107 -28.60 -18.01 -14.21
C ALA A 107 -27.18 -17.49 -14.51
N GLU A 108 -26.80 -16.31 -14.00
CA GLU A 108 -25.45 -15.75 -14.19
C GLU A 108 -24.42 -16.41 -13.25
N VAL A 109 -24.87 -16.88 -12.08
CA VAL A 109 -24.04 -17.65 -11.15
C VAL A 109 -23.72 -19.02 -11.75
N GLU A 110 -24.68 -19.67 -12.39
CA GLU A 110 -24.48 -20.98 -13.02
C GLU A 110 -23.53 -20.89 -14.23
N ALA A 111 -23.65 -19.83 -15.04
CA ALA A 111 -22.82 -19.61 -16.22
C ALA A 111 -21.32 -19.33 -15.93
N CYS A 112 -20.98 -18.87 -14.72
CA CYS A 112 -19.58 -18.61 -14.35
C CYS A 112 -19.31 -18.96 -12.87
N SER A 113 -19.62 -20.20 -12.49
CA SER A 113 -19.23 -20.74 -11.19
C SER A 113 -18.02 -21.65 -11.29
N ILE A 114 -17.20 -21.66 -10.24
CA ILE A 114 -16.11 -22.64 -10.03
C ILE A 114 -16.65 -24.09 -10.11
N GLN A 115 -17.95 -24.28 -9.86
CA GLN A 115 -18.63 -25.57 -9.97
C GLN A 115 -18.79 -26.05 -11.42
N ALA A 116 -19.03 -25.15 -12.39
CA ALA A 116 -19.07 -25.51 -13.82
C ALA A 116 -17.72 -26.08 -14.30
N MET A 117 -16.61 -25.50 -13.83
CA MET A 117 -15.26 -26.03 -14.10
C MET A 117 -14.99 -27.40 -13.45
N LEU A 118 -15.56 -27.67 -12.28
CA LEU A 118 -15.42 -28.95 -11.58
C LEU A 118 -16.27 -30.07 -12.19
N ASN A 119 -17.39 -29.71 -12.82
CA ASN A 119 -18.32 -30.65 -13.47
C ASN A 119 -17.96 -30.95 -14.93
N GLY A 120 -16.94 -30.27 -15.48
CA GLY A 120 -16.45 -30.51 -16.84
C GLY A 120 -17.29 -29.85 -17.95
N GLU A 121 -18.08 -28.83 -17.61
CA GLU A 121 -18.88 -28.07 -18.56
C GLU A 121 -18.09 -26.86 -19.08
N GLU A 122 -18.15 -26.58 -20.39
CA GLU A 122 -17.40 -25.50 -21.02
C GLU A 122 -18.09 -24.14 -20.79
N CYS A 123 -17.35 -23.19 -20.21
CA CYS A 123 -17.82 -21.83 -19.96
C CYS A 123 -17.67 -20.96 -21.23
N GLU A 124 -18.78 -20.61 -21.90
CA GLU A 124 -18.78 -19.75 -23.09
C GLU A 124 -18.24 -18.33 -22.84
N ALA A 125 -18.14 -17.87 -21.58
CA ALA A 125 -17.53 -16.58 -21.25
C ALA A 125 -15.99 -16.55 -21.34
N CYS A 126 -15.33 -17.71 -21.47
CA CYS A 126 -13.88 -17.84 -21.58
C CYS A 126 -13.39 -18.27 -22.98
N GLN A 127 -14.27 -18.24 -23.99
CA GLN A 127 -13.88 -18.34 -25.40
C GLN A 127 -13.30 -17.02 -25.93
#